data_AF-A0A2L0EQW6-F1
#
_entry.id   AF-A0A2L0EQW6-F1
#
_cell.length_a   1.000
_cell.length_b   1.000
_cell.length_c   1.000
_cell.angle_alpha   90.00
_cell.angle_beta   90.00
_cell.angle_gamma   90.00
#
_symmetry.space_group_name_H-M   'P 1'
#
loop_
_entity.id
_entity.type
_entity.pdbx_description
1 polymer ?
#
loop_
_entity_poly.entity_id
_entity_poly.type
_entity_poly.pdbx_seq_one_letter_code
_entity_poly.pdbx_strand_id
1 'polypeptide(L)'
;MTISLPLAPGHFHLGQVFTSTSGKRASSACGAVIDLWQTDEDALYDNIDYGYRGHQFTGPGGEFEVSTVFPKGYGILGLVRSPHIHVKAQGAKTKLLTTQIFFPEDAESHARAPRFNPRLVVDLRQTTSGPPVATFDFVLEDA
;
A
#
# COMPACT_ATOMS: atom_id res chain seq x y z
N MET A 1 2.86 2.73 -15.08
CA MET A 1 2.83 4.21 -14.95
C MET A 1 3.11 4.50 -13.48
N THR A 2 4.31 4.98 -13.13
CA THR A 2 4.69 5.16 -11.72
C THR A 2 4.06 6.42 -11.13
N ILE A 3 3.42 6.32 -9.96
CA ILE A 3 3.10 7.50 -9.15
C ILE A 3 4.35 7.86 -8.34
N SER A 4 4.77 9.11 -8.42
CA SER A 4 5.74 9.68 -7.48
C SER A 4 4.98 10.64 -6.56
N LEU A 5 4.90 10.32 -5.28
CA LEU A 5 4.46 11.26 -4.24
C LEU A 5 5.65 12.19 -3.91
N PRO A 6 5.41 13.46 -3.52
CA PRO A 6 6.46 14.46 -3.41
C PRO A 6 7.58 14.05 -2.44
N LEU A 7 8.82 14.35 -2.85
CA LEU A 7 10.08 14.32 -2.08
C LEU A 7 10.30 13.09 -1.16
N ALA A 8 10.82 11.97 -1.69
CA ALA A 8 11.70 11.08 -0.90
C ALA A 8 12.53 10.00 -1.63
N PRO A 9 13.67 9.61 -1.05
CA PRO A 9 14.47 8.46 -1.45
C PRO A 9 13.78 7.14 -1.02
N GLY A 10 12.78 6.72 -1.78
CA GLY A 10 12.03 5.49 -1.54
C GLY A 10 11.37 5.00 -2.83
N HIS A 11 12.00 4.08 -3.55
CA HIS A 11 11.32 3.38 -4.64
C HIS A 11 10.65 2.15 -4.07
N PHE A 12 9.32 2.14 -3.97
CA PHE A 12 8.59 0.90 -3.67
C PHE A 12 8.16 0.24 -4.98
N HIS A 13 8.61 -0.99 -5.20
CA HIS A 13 8.10 -1.81 -6.30
C HIS A 13 6.85 -2.57 -5.84
N LEU A 14 5.68 -1.96 -5.95
CA LEU A 14 4.44 -2.52 -5.40
C LEU A 14 3.76 -3.52 -6.37
N GLY A 15 4.27 -4.75 -6.43
CA GLY A 15 3.53 -5.99 -6.71
C GLY A 15 2.51 -6.02 -7.87
N GLN A 16 1.50 -6.89 -7.74
CA GLN A 16 0.48 -7.15 -8.77
C GLN A 16 -0.93 -7.21 -8.19
N VAL A 17 -1.93 -6.78 -8.98
CA VAL A 17 -3.35 -6.89 -8.65
C VAL A 17 -3.97 -8.01 -9.47
N PHE A 18 -4.69 -8.89 -8.78
CA PHE A 18 -5.40 -10.02 -9.36
C PHE A 18 -6.89 -9.92 -9.05
N THR A 19 -7.73 -10.45 -9.93
CA THR A 19 -9.12 -10.78 -9.60
C THR A 19 -9.20 -12.16 -8.96
N SER A 20 -10.32 -12.42 -8.30
CA SER A 20 -10.61 -13.69 -7.68
C SER A 20 -12.05 -14.13 -7.90
N THR A 21 -12.16 -15.36 -8.37
CA THR A 21 -13.38 -16.15 -8.32
C THR A 21 -13.28 -17.08 -7.11
N SER A 22 -14.21 -16.97 -6.15
CA SER A 22 -14.26 -17.79 -4.93
C SER A 22 -13.04 -17.72 -3.99
N GLY A 23 -12.35 -16.58 -3.92
CA GLY A 23 -11.20 -16.37 -3.01
C GLY A 23 -9.85 -16.89 -3.52
N LYS A 24 -9.80 -17.49 -4.72
CA LYS A 24 -8.55 -17.87 -5.41
C LYS A 24 -8.22 -16.89 -6.53
N ARG A 25 -6.94 -16.58 -6.73
CA ARG A 25 -6.49 -15.73 -7.84
C ARG A 25 -6.90 -16.36 -9.17
N ALA A 26 -7.58 -15.58 -10.02
CA ALA A 26 -8.14 -16.04 -11.28
C ALA A 26 -7.38 -15.45 -12.48
N SER A 27 -7.26 -14.12 -12.53
CA SER A 27 -6.59 -13.41 -13.63
C SER A 27 -5.99 -12.08 -13.17
N SER A 28 -5.02 -11.55 -13.91
CA SER A 28 -4.51 -10.19 -13.71
C SER A 28 -5.61 -9.16 -13.91
N ALA A 29 -5.72 -8.20 -12.99
CA ALA A 29 -6.69 -7.13 -13.08
C ALA A 29 -6.10 -5.96 -13.88
N CYS A 30 -6.12 -6.06 -15.21
CA CYS A 30 -5.70 -4.96 -16.10
C CYS A 30 -6.63 -3.75 -15.97
N GLY A 31 -6.06 -2.54 -15.86
CA GLY A 31 -6.82 -1.30 -15.77
C GLY A 31 -7.61 -1.15 -14.47
N ALA A 32 -7.26 -1.91 -13.43
CA ALA A 32 -7.80 -1.70 -12.09
C ALA A 32 -7.27 -0.38 -11.53
N VAL A 33 -8.10 0.39 -10.85
CA VAL A 33 -7.65 1.57 -10.11
C VAL A 33 -7.04 1.13 -8.78
N ILE A 34 -5.86 1.67 -8.47
CA ILE A 34 -5.24 1.62 -7.15
C ILE A 34 -5.11 3.06 -6.68
N ASP A 35 -5.81 3.39 -5.60
CA ASP A 35 -5.83 4.69 -4.92
C ASP A 35 -5.16 4.51 -3.55
N LEU A 36 -4.14 5.32 -3.28
CA LEU A 36 -3.31 5.23 -2.09
C LEU A 36 -3.26 6.57 -1.36
N TRP A 37 -3.21 6.49 -0.03
CA TRP A 37 -2.88 7.64 0.80
C TRP A 37 -2.15 7.21 2.06
N GLN A 38 -1.31 8.09 2.58
CA GLN A 38 -0.54 7.86 3.81
C GLN A 38 -0.31 9.17 4.56
N THR A 39 0.32 9.07 5.71
CA THR A 39 0.94 10.22 6.37
C THR A 39 2.31 10.52 5.77
N ASP A 40 2.77 11.74 5.98
CA ASP A 40 4.13 12.19 5.68
C ASP A 40 5.18 11.63 6.67
N GLU A 41 6.42 12.09 6.52
CA GLU A 41 7.55 11.79 7.40
C GLU A 41 7.40 12.33 8.84
N ASP A 42 6.40 13.16 9.13
CA ASP A 42 6.09 13.68 10.46
C ASP A 42 4.82 13.04 11.06
N ALA A 43 4.33 11.97 10.43
CA ALA A 43 3.13 11.22 10.82
C ALA A 43 1.83 12.04 10.73
N LEU A 44 1.79 13.04 9.84
CA LEU A 44 0.61 13.87 9.58
C LEU A 44 -0.03 13.53 8.24
N TYR A 45 -1.36 13.55 8.19
CA TYR A 45 -2.07 13.49 6.92
C TYR A 45 -2.17 14.90 6.36
N ASP A 46 -1.62 15.07 5.15
CA ASP A 46 -1.94 16.24 4.36
C ASP A 46 -3.39 16.13 3.84
N ASN A 47 -4.26 16.95 4.43
CA ASN A 47 -5.67 17.10 4.05
C ASN A 47 -5.93 18.49 3.42
N ILE A 48 -4.89 19.28 3.15
CA ILE A 48 -4.99 20.61 2.57
C ILE A 48 -4.60 20.51 1.10
N ASP A 49 -3.37 20.06 0.82
CA ASP A 49 -2.80 20.00 -0.53
C ASP A 49 -2.82 18.57 -1.10
N TYR A 50 -3.11 17.57 -0.25
CA TYR A 50 -3.23 16.16 -0.60
C TYR A 50 -1.96 15.55 -1.21
N GLY A 51 -0.76 16.01 -0.81
CA GLY A 51 0.52 15.62 -1.39
C GLY A 51 0.83 14.12 -1.32
N TYR A 52 0.51 13.44 -0.23
CA TYR A 52 0.80 12.01 -0.04
C TYR A 52 -0.36 11.11 -0.46
N ARG A 53 -1.03 11.48 -1.57
CA ARG A 53 -2.20 10.78 -2.11
C ARG A 53 -2.15 10.71 -3.62
N GLY A 54 -2.67 9.64 -4.19
CA GLY A 54 -2.77 9.52 -5.63
C GLY A 54 -3.35 8.20 -6.06
N HIS A 55 -3.72 8.13 -7.33
CA HIS A 55 -4.17 6.89 -7.95
C HIS A 55 -3.46 6.62 -9.28
N GLN A 56 -3.43 5.35 -9.66
CA GLN A 56 -2.99 4.90 -10.98
C GLN A 56 -3.86 3.74 -11.43
N PHE A 57 -3.75 3.43 -12.72
CA PHE A 57 -4.29 2.21 -13.28
C PHE A 57 -3.19 1.17 -13.39
N THR A 58 -3.52 -0.07 -13.06
CA THR A 58 -2.64 -1.22 -13.26
C THR A 58 -2.40 -1.48 -14.74
N GLY A 59 -1.21 -1.99 -15.07
CA GLY A 59 -0.85 -2.38 -16.42
C GLY A 59 -1.49 -3.70 -16.88
N PRO A 60 -1.16 -4.18 -18.09
CA PRO A 60 -1.77 -5.37 -18.69
C PRO A 60 -1.63 -6.65 -17.85
N GLY A 61 -0.53 -6.79 -17.09
CA GLY A 61 -0.29 -7.91 -16.18
C GLY A 61 -0.82 -7.67 -14.76
N GLY A 62 -1.55 -6.57 -14.52
CA GLY A 62 -2.03 -6.17 -13.20
C GLY A 62 -0.98 -5.48 -12.34
N GLU A 63 0.21 -5.20 -12.88
CA GLU A 63 1.32 -4.54 -12.19
C GLU A 63 1.04 -3.05 -11.94
N PHE A 64 1.57 -2.53 -10.83
CA PHE A 64 1.57 -1.11 -10.50
C PHE A 64 2.86 -0.75 -9.75
N GLU A 65 3.20 0.55 -9.69
CA GLU A 65 4.42 0.99 -8.99
C GLU A 65 4.20 2.35 -8.33
N VAL A 66 4.64 2.49 -7.08
CA VAL A 66 4.53 3.73 -6.31
C VAL A 66 5.87 4.06 -5.69
N SER A 67 6.41 5.23 -5.98
CA SER A 67 7.55 5.79 -5.26
C SER A 67 7.07 6.81 -4.24
N THR A 68 7.44 6.65 -2.97
CA THR A 68 6.98 7.49 -1.84
C THR A 68 7.99 7.44 -0.69
N VAL A 69 7.77 8.26 0.35
CA VAL A 69 8.47 8.13 1.65
C VAL A 69 8.07 6.83 2.35
N PHE A 70 8.93 6.33 3.23
CA PHE A 70 8.49 5.35 4.23
C PHE A 70 7.48 6.00 5.19
N PRO A 71 6.26 5.46 5.34
CA PRO A 71 5.26 6.09 6.20
C PRO A 71 5.69 6.03 7.66
N LYS A 72 5.35 7.04 8.45
CA LYS A 72 5.44 6.95 9.91
C LYS A 72 4.14 6.48 10.54
N GLY A 73 4.25 5.78 11.66
CA GLY A 73 3.12 5.46 12.50
C GLY A 73 2.55 6.72 13.16
N TYR A 74 1.23 6.94 13.07
CA TYR A 74 0.59 8.10 13.69
C TYR A 74 -0.12 7.76 15.01
N GLY A 75 -0.19 8.76 15.89
CA GLY A 75 -0.82 8.65 17.19
C GLY A 75 -2.34 8.80 17.16
N ILE A 76 -3.05 7.97 17.93
CA ILE A 76 -4.48 8.09 18.22
C ILE A 76 -4.66 7.91 19.73
N LEU A 77 -5.08 8.98 20.43
CA LEU A 77 -5.48 8.93 21.84
C LEU A 77 -4.51 8.14 22.75
N GLY A 78 -3.21 8.38 22.62
CA GLY A 78 -2.16 7.74 23.43
C GLY A 78 -1.66 6.38 22.90
N LEU A 79 -2.21 5.87 21.79
CA LEU A 79 -1.71 4.70 21.07
C LEU A 79 -1.04 5.11 19.77
N VAL A 80 -0.07 4.33 19.29
CA VAL A 80 0.58 4.54 17.99
C VAL A 80 0.17 3.42 17.04
N ARG A 81 -0.26 3.78 15.83
CA ARG A 81 -0.49 2.82 14.76
C ARG A 81 0.83 2.44 14.11
N SER A 82 1.02 1.17 13.74
CA SER A 82 2.18 0.79 12.92
C SER A 82 2.21 1.60 11.61
N PRO A 83 3.39 1.93 11.07
CA PRO A 83 3.58 2.46 9.72
C PRO A 83 2.73 1.72 8.69
N HIS A 84 1.94 2.45 7.92
CA HIS A 84 1.07 1.85 6.92
C HIS A 84 0.75 2.81 5.78
N ILE A 85 0.37 2.22 4.65
CA ILE A 85 -0.26 2.91 3.53
C ILE A 85 -1.70 2.41 3.43
N HIS A 86 -2.64 3.33 3.29
CA HIS A 86 -4.00 2.97 2.99
C HIS A 86 -4.18 2.74 1.49
N VAL A 87 -5.03 1.76 1.16
CA VAL A 87 -5.27 1.37 -0.21
C VAL A 87 -6.76 1.19 -0.47
N LYS A 88 -7.22 1.74 -1.58
CA LYS A 88 -8.45 1.35 -2.25
C LYS A 88 -8.11 0.77 -3.61
N ALA A 89 -8.70 -0.38 -3.91
CA ALA A 89 -8.46 -1.09 -5.15
C ALA A 89 -9.77 -1.55 -5.77
N GLN A 90 -9.96 -1.30 -7.06
CA GLN A 90 -11.15 -1.73 -7.78
C GLN A 90 -10.85 -2.03 -9.24
N GLY A 91 -11.27 -3.20 -9.71
CA GLY A 91 -11.25 -3.60 -11.11
C GLY A 91 -12.64 -3.53 -11.73
N ALA A 92 -12.72 -3.79 -13.03
CA ALA A 92 -14.00 -3.95 -13.71
C ALA A 92 -14.78 -5.12 -13.10
N LYS A 93 -16.03 -4.88 -12.69
CA LYS A 93 -16.93 -5.88 -12.10
C LYS A 93 -16.39 -6.57 -10.84
N THR A 94 -15.53 -5.88 -10.07
CA THR A 94 -15.12 -6.35 -8.74
C THR A 94 -15.77 -5.51 -7.65
N LYS A 95 -15.85 -6.05 -6.44
CA LYS A 95 -16.11 -5.25 -5.24
C LYS A 95 -14.96 -4.26 -5.01
N LEU A 96 -15.27 -3.15 -4.33
CA LEU A 96 -14.25 -2.24 -3.84
C LEU A 96 -13.52 -2.89 -2.66
N LEU A 97 -12.21 -3.11 -2.81
CA LEU A 97 -11.34 -3.45 -1.70
C LEU A 97 -10.89 -2.16 -1.01
N THR A 98 -11.17 -2.02 0.29
CA THR A 98 -10.55 -1.01 1.15
C THR A 98 -9.70 -1.72 2.18
N THR A 99 -8.41 -1.45 2.19
CA THR A 99 -7.44 -2.12 3.07
C THR A 99 -6.31 -1.18 3.45
N GLN A 100 -5.32 -1.72 4.13
CA GLN A 100 -4.06 -1.08 4.45
C GLN A 100 -2.93 -2.10 4.35
N ILE A 101 -1.73 -1.66 4.01
CA ILE A 101 -0.52 -2.48 4.05
C ILE A 101 0.42 -1.94 5.13
N PHE A 102 1.14 -2.84 5.78
CA PHE A 102 2.09 -2.54 6.86
C PHE A 102 3.51 -2.85 6.43
N PHE A 103 4.47 -2.28 7.16
CA PHE A 103 5.89 -2.52 6.95
C PHE A 103 6.45 -3.31 8.13
N PRO A 104 7.53 -4.10 7.92
CA PRO A 104 8.15 -4.84 9.01
C PRO A 104 8.62 -3.92 10.14
N GLU A 105 8.20 -4.24 11.36
CA GLU A 105 8.70 -3.68 12.62
C GLU A 105 9.02 -4.82 13.62
N ASP A 106 9.52 -4.47 14.80
CA ASP A 106 9.66 -5.44 15.88
C ASP A 106 8.29 -5.96 16.35
N ALA A 107 8.27 -7.20 16.85
CA ALA A 107 7.04 -7.89 17.21
C ALA A 107 6.27 -7.19 18.35
N GLU A 108 6.97 -6.49 19.25
CA GLU A 108 6.36 -5.82 20.39
C GLU A 108 5.60 -4.57 19.94
N SER A 109 6.17 -3.80 19.02
CA SER A 109 5.53 -2.66 18.38
C SER A 109 4.27 -3.07 17.63
N HIS A 110 4.32 -4.13 16.82
CA HIS A 110 3.15 -4.66 16.12
C HIS A 110 2.06 -5.19 17.08
N ALA A 111 2.43 -5.84 18.19
CA ALA A 111 1.47 -6.37 19.15
C ALA A 111 0.67 -5.27 19.87
N ARG A 112 1.26 -4.09 20.05
CA ARG A 112 0.59 -2.93 20.67
C ARG A 112 -0.19 -2.07 19.68
N ALA A 113 0.12 -2.18 18.38
CA ALA A 113 -0.46 -1.32 17.36
C ALA A 113 -1.92 -1.69 17.06
N PRO A 114 -2.89 -0.78 17.25
CA PRO A 114 -4.28 -1.08 16.95
C PRO A 114 -4.49 -1.27 15.44
N ARG A 115 -5.36 -2.24 15.10
CA ARG A 115 -5.72 -2.62 13.73
C ARG A 115 -4.55 -3.20 12.91
N PHE A 116 -3.44 -3.56 13.54
CA PHE A 116 -2.39 -4.32 12.88
C PHE A 116 -2.90 -5.69 12.43
N ASN A 117 -2.45 -6.14 11.26
CA ASN A 117 -2.73 -7.48 10.77
C ASN A 117 -1.45 -8.03 10.09
N PRO A 118 -0.85 -9.11 10.60
CA PRO A 118 0.41 -9.64 10.07
C PRO A 118 0.28 -10.14 8.62
N ARG A 119 -0.93 -10.46 8.14
CA ARG A 119 -1.16 -10.86 6.74
C ARG A 119 -1.05 -9.71 5.74
N LEU A 120 -1.01 -8.47 6.24
CA LEU A 120 -0.94 -7.26 5.43
C LEU A 120 0.46 -6.62 5.46
N VAL A 121 1.46 -7.33 6.00
CA VAL A 121 2.86 -6.87 5.99
C VAL A 121 3.46 -7.14 4.62
N VAL A 122 4.09 -6.12 4.04
CA VAL A 122 4.80 -6.21 2.76
C VAL A 122 6.06 -7.08 2.87
N ASP A 123 6.45 -7.72 1.78
CA ASP A 123 7.81 -8.28 1.65
C ASP A 123 8.77 -7.12 1.33
N LEU A 124 9.52 -6.68 2.35
CA LEU A 124 10.48 -5.57 2.26
C LEU A 124 11.90 -6.13 2.04
N ARG A 125 12.52 -5.74 0.93
CA ARG A 125 13.87 -6.14 0.55
C ARG A 125 14.79 -4.93 0.51
N GLN A 126 15.90 -5.01 1.24
CA GLN A 126 16.97 -4.03 1.15
C GLN A 126 17.74 -4.21 -0.16
N THR A 127 18.13 -3.12 -0.80
CA THR A 127 18.94 -3.13 -2.02
C THR A 127 20.38 -2.77 -1.69
N THR A 128 21.35 -3.38 -2.39
CA THR A 128 22.78 -3.12 -2.19
C THR A 128 23.18 -1.68 -2.56
N SER A 129 22.48 -1.10 -3.53
CA SER A 129 22.55 0.31 -3.90
C SER A 129 21.15 0.79 -4.26
N GLY A 130 20.73 1.93 -3.69
CA GLY A 130 19.40 2.49 -3.89
C GLY A 130 18.45 2.28 -2.70
N PRO A 131 17.20 2.73 -2.83
CA PRO A 131 16.19 2.62 -1.77
C PRO A 131 15.58 1.21 -1.67
N PRO A 132 15.08 0.83 -0.49
CA PRO A 132 14.48 -0.48 -0.27
C PRO A 132 13.21 -0.67 -1.08
N VAL A 133 12.93 -1.92 -1.44
CA VAL A 133 11.80 -2.31 -2.27
C VAL A 133 10.80 -3.10 -1.44
N ALA A 134 9.53 -2.67 -1.42
CA ALA A 134 8.44 -3.42 -0.80
C ALA A 134 7.49 -3.98 -1.87
N THR A 135 7.19 -5.27 -1.82
CA THR A 135 6.23 -5.94 -2.71
C THR A 135 4.99 -6.42 -1.95
N PHE A 136 3.80 -6.21 -2.53
CA PHE A 136 2.53 -6.72 -1.99
C PHE A 136 1.51 -6.91 -3.10
N ASP A 137 0.77 -8.02 -3.06
CA ASP A 137 -0.26 -8.30 -4.05
C ASP A 137 -1.67 -8.11 -3.49
N PHE A 138 -2.55 -7.55 -4.32
CA PHE A 138 -3.96 -7.42 -4.00
C PHE A 138 -4.79 -8.44 -4.77
N VAL A 139 -5.81 -8.97 -4.11
CA VAL A 139 -6.77 -9.91 -4.71
C VAL A 139 -8.17 -9.32 -4.55
N LEU A 140 -8.83 -9.02 -5.67
CA LEU A 140 -10.14 -8.40 -5.74
C LEU A 140 -11.23 -9.45 -5.95
N GLU A 141 -12.26 -9.43 -5.12
CA GLU A 141 -13.42 -10.32 -5.31
C GLU A 141 -14.31 -9.82 -6.44
N ASP A 142 -14.79 -10.73 -7.27
CA ASP A 142 -15.86 -10.46 -8.23
C ASP A 142 -17.11 -9.89 -7.52
N ALA A 143 -17.82 -8.97 -8.20
CA ALA A 143 -19.01 -8.29 -7.69
C ALA A 143 -20.24 -9.21 -7.56
#